data_AF-A0A1Z8S0N3-F1
#
_entry.id   AF-A0A1Z8S0N3-F1
#
_cell.length_a   1.000
_cell.length_b   1.000
_cell.length_c   1.000
_cell.angle_alpha   90.00
_cell.angle_beta   90.00
_cell.angle_gamma   90.00
#
_symmetry.space_group_name_H-M   'P 1'
#
loop_
_entity.id
_entity.type
_entity.pdbx_description
1 polymer ?
#
loop_
_entity_poly.entity_id
_entity_poly.type
_entity_poly.pdbx_seq_one_letter_code
_entity_poly.pdbx_strand_id
1 'polypeptide(L)'
;MIKHEIPETMDNWRLIPRLLIFLYAIVFYQTMNWFMLLDNPNNAQAGFVSVIVGAGAAWFGLYVNSGSGKRIKIETTDRGSKTS
;
A
#
# COMPACT_ATOMS: atom_id res chain seq x y z
N MET A 1 17.07 25.39 -27.03
CA MET A 1 17.81 24.92 -25.85
C MET A 1 16.88 24.66 -24.66
N ILE A 2 15.67 24.08 -24.83
CA ILE A 2 14.80 23.68 -23.69
C ILE A 2 13.84 22.59 -24.18
N LYS A 3 14.19 21.29 -24.06
CA LYS A 3 13.19 20.20 -24.21
C LYS A 3 13.61 18.80 -23.71
N HIS A 4 14.55 18.65 -22.77
CA HIS A 4 15.10 17.31 -22.48
C HIS A 4 15.13 16.80 -21.03
N GLU A 5 14.64 17.52 -20.01
CA GLU A 5 14.75 17.04 -18.61
C GLU A 5 13.47 16.40 -18.02
N ILE A 6 12.42 16.24 -18.83
CA ILE A 6 11.13 15.70 -18.34
C ILE A 6 11.08 14.15 -18.20
N PRO A 7 11.89 13.30 -18.89
CA PRO A 7 11.75 11.85 -18.72
C PRO A 7 12.31 11.31 -17.40
N GLU A 8 13.35 11.92 -16.81
CA GLU A 8 13.92 11.44 -15.53
C GLU A 8 13.06 11.78 -14.31
N THR A 9 12.33 12.88 -14.34
CA THR A 9 11.42 13.25 -13.23
C THR A 9 10.18 12.35 -13.15
N MET A 10 9.84 11.67 -14.24
CA MET A 10 8.76 10.68 -14.30
C MET A 10 9.16 9.33 -13.66
N ASP A 11 10.45 8.97 -13.68
CA ASP A 11 10.98 7.75 -13.05
C ASP A 11 10.99 7.84 -11.52
N ASN A 12 10.99 9.05 -10.98
CA ASN A 12 10.95 9.31 -9.55
C ASN A 12 9.57 9.05 -8.91
N TRP A 13 8.56 8.65 -9.68
CA TRP A 13 7.22 8.32 -9.16
C TRP A 13 7.23 7.07 -8.26
N ARG A 14 8.27 6.23 -8.30
CA ARG A 14 8.48 5.12 -7.33
C ARG A 14 8.97 5.58 -5.95
N LEU A 15 9.41 6.83 -5.83
CA LEU A 15 9.89 7.41 -4.58
C LEU A 15 8.71 7.78 -3.66
N ILE A 16 7.62 8.28 -4.22
CA ILE A 16 6.37 8.59 -3.50
C ILE A 16 5.85 7.41 -2.68
N PRO A 17 5.64 6.20 -3.25
CA PRO A 17 5.15 5.07 -2.49
C PRO A 17 6.15 4.56 -1.43
N ARG A 18 7.45 4.65 -1.69
CA ARG A 18 8.49 4.32 -0.70
C ARG A 18 8.50 5.31 0.46
N LEU A 19 8.37 6.60 0.17
CA LEU A 19 8.22 7.65 1.17
C LEU A 19 6.93 7.45 1.99
N LEU A 20 5.83 7.03 1.36
CA LEU A 20 4.57 6.75 2.05
C LEU A 20 4.72 5.65 3.12
N ILE A 21 5.39 4.54 2.79
CA ILE A 21 5.70 3.49 3.77
C ILE A 21 6.58 4.01 4.89
N PHE A 22 7.61 4.78 4.55
CA PHE A 22 8.54 5.31 5.54
C PHE A 22 7.85 6.30 6.50
N LEU A 23 7.05 7.22 5.95
CA LEU A 23 6.24 8.17 6.72
C LEU A 23 5.23 7.43 7.60
N TYR A 24 4.62 6.37 7.08
CA TYR A 24 3.69 5.54 7.81
C TYR A 24 4.34 4.84 9.02
N ALA A 25 5.56 4.31 8.86
CA ALA A 25 6.33 3.74 9.97
C ALA A 25 6.64 4.78 11.06
N ILE A 26 6.93 6.02 10.68
CA ILE A 26 7.15 7.12 11.63
C ILE A 26 5.86 7.44 12.41
N VAL A 27 4.73 7.59 11.72
CA VAL A 27 3.43 7.87 12.36
C VAL A 27 3.03 6.74 13.30
N PHE A 28 3.24 5.49 12.88
CA PHE A 28 2.99 4.31 13.71
C PHE A 28 3.83 4.34 14.99
N TYR A 29 5.14 4.56 14.85
CA TYR A 29 6.06 4.64 15.99
C TYR A 29 5.66 5.75 16.96
N GLN A 30 5.34 6.94 16.44
CA GLN A 30 4.93 8.07 17.26
C GLN A 30 3.61 7.80 17.98
N THR A 31 2.66 7.14 17.32
CA THR A 31 1.36 6.80 17.93
C THR A 31 1.52 5.74 19.02
N MET A 32 2.36 4.72 18.81
CA MET A 32 2.68 3.72 19.83
C MET A 32 3.42 4.34 21.02
N ASN A 33 4.39 5.22 20.73
CA ASN A 33 5.17 5.87 21.79
C ASN A 33 4.27 6.80 22.60
N TRP A 34 3.36 7.54 21.96
CA TRP A 34 2.33 8.33 22.65
C TRP A 34 1.42 7.44 23.50
N PHE A 35 0.93 6.32 22.96
CA PHE A 35 0.05 5.40 23.69
C PHE A 35 0.72 4.80 24.94
N MET A 36 2.01 4.43 24.84
CA MET A 36 2.76 3.89 25.98
C MET A 36 3.14 4.94 27.04
N LEU A 37 3.14 6.23 26.68
CA LEU A 37 3.45 7.33 27.60
C LEU A 37 2.25 7.76 28.44
N LEU A 38 1.05 7.23 28.17
CA LEU A 38 -0.14 7.55 28.95
C LEU A 38 -0.17 6.78 30.28
N ASP A 39 -0.33 7.52 31.37
CA ASP A 39 -0.48 7.01 32.74
C ASP A 39 -1.75 6.15 32.94
N ASN A 40 -2.76 6.32 32.09
CA ASN A 40 -4.00 5.53 32.10
C ASN A 40 -4.40 5.15 30.66
N PRO A 41 -3.91 4.02 30.13
CA PRO A 41 -4.31 3.55 28.81
C PRO A 41 -5.81 3.19 28.81
N ASN A 42 -6.61 3.91 28.02
CA ASN A 42 -8.04 3.67 27.86
C ASN A 42 -8.31 2.79 26.63
N ASN A 43 -9.32 1.91 26.71
CA ASN A 43 -9.79 1.07 25.59
C ASN A 43 -10.05 1.85 24.30
N ALA A 44 -10.50 3.11 24.38
CA ALA A 44 -10.69 3.95 23.20
C ALA A 44 -9.38 4.27 22.45
N GLN A 45 -8.28 4.45 23.18
CA GLN A 45 -6.96 4.76 22.60
C GLN A 45 -6.29 3.51 22.03
N ALA A 46 -6.49 2.36 22.68
CA ALA A 46 -6.09 1.07 22.11
C ALA A 46 -6.83 0.79 20.79
N GLY A 47 -8.11 1.16 20.72
CA GLY A 47 -8.90 1.10 19.48
C GLY A 47 -8.33 1.98 18.37
N PHE A 48 -7.91 3.21 18.68
CA PHE A 48 -7.27 4.11 17.72
C PHE A 48 -5.97 3.53 17.15
N VAL A 49 -5.10 3.01 18.02
CA VAL A 49 -3.86 2.33 17.61
C VAL A 49 -4.17 1.15 16.67
N SER A 50 -5.16 0.31 17.03
CA SER A 50 -5.60 -0.84 16.22
C SER A 50 -6.07 -0.46 14.83
N VAL A 51 -6.86 0.61 14.70
CA VAL A 51 -7.31 1.14 13.40
C VAL A 51 -6.13 1.61 12.55
N ILE A 52 -5.16 2.29 13.16
CA ILE A 52 -3.95 2.67 12.44
C ILE A 52 -3.25 1.42 11.92
N VAL A 53 -2.93 0.44 12.77
CA VAL A 53 -2.24 -0.81 12.37
C VAL A 53 -2.99 -1.56 11.25
N GLY A 54 -4.32 -1.70 11.39
CA GLY A 54 -5.16 -2.41 10.43
C GLY A 54 -5.22 -1.73 9.06
N ALA A 55 -5.37 -0.40 9.04
CA ALA A 55 -5.30 0.37 7.80
C ALA A 55 -3.92 0.23 7.13
N GLY A 56 -2.83 0.23 7.91
CA GLY A 56 -1.47 0.02 7.41
C GLY A 56 -1.27 -1.32 6.72
N ALA A 57 -1.76 -2.40 7.34
CA ALA A 57 -1.66 -3.74 6.77
C ALA A 57 -2.41 -3.87 5.43
N ALA A 58 -3.60 -3.27 5.33
CA ALA A 58 -4.39 -3.25 4.10
C ALA A 58 -3.68 -2.45 2.99
N TRP A 59 -3.20 -1.24 3.31
CA TRP A 59 -2.47 -0.40 2.35
C TRP A 59 -1.14 -1.00 1.92
N PHE A 60 -0.39 -1.59 2.85
CA PHE A 60 0.85 -2.29 2.55
C PHE A 60 0.57 -3.48 1.62
N GLY A 61 -0.46 -4.28 1.89
CA GLY A 61 -0.87 -5.39 1.05
C GLY A 61 -1.23 -4.96 -0.38
N LEU A 62 -1.98 -3.87 -0.54
CA LEU A 62 -2.27 -3.28 -1.86
C LEU A 62 -1.00 -2.77 -2.55
N TYR A 63 -0.10 -2.15 -1.79
CA TYR A 63 1.16 -1.63 -2.31
C TYR A 63 2.12 -2.72 -2.79
N VAL A 64 2.34 -3.78 -2.00
CA VAL A 64 3.20 -4.90 -2.43
C VAL A 64 2.56 -5.75 -3.53
N ASN A 65 1.23 -5.84 -3.59
CA ASN A 65 0.55 -6.60 -4.64
C ASN A 65 0.40 -5.83 -5.97
N SER A 66 0.54 -4.50 -5.96
CA SER A 66 0.52 -3.65 -7.17
C SER A 66 1.66 -3.95 -8.16
N GLY A 67 2.72 -4.66 -7.75
CA GLY A 67 3.85 -5.02 -8.61
C GLY A 67 3.69 -6.32 -9.39
N SER A 68 2.72 -7.17 -9.05
CA SER A 68 2.58 -8.50 -9.66
C SER A 68 1.51 -8.49 -10.74
N GLY A 69 1.86 -7.94 -11.90
CA GLY A 69 1.09 -8.10 -13.14
C GLY A 69 1.11 -9.54 -13.66
N LYS A 70 0.50 -10.49 -12.94
CA LYS A 70 0.01 -11.74 -13.54
C LYS A 70 -1.51 -11.68 -13.57
N ARG A 71 -2.01 -11.05 -14.65
CA ARG A 71 -3.36 -11.30 -15.14
C ARG A 71 -3.47 -12.81 -15.34
N ILE A 72 -4.25 -13.50 -14.52
CA ILE A 72 -4.66 -14.86 -14.83
C ILE A 72 -5.47 -14.74 -16.12
N LYS A 73 -4.87 -15.10 -17.26
CA LYS A 73 -5.63 -15.37 -18.49
C LYS A 73 -6.48 -16.59 -18.16
N ILE A 74 -7.74 -16.38 -17.81
CA ILE A 74 -8.73 -17.45 -17.90
C ILE A 74 -8.99 -17.61 -19.40
N GLU A 75 -8.24 -18.52 -20.02
CA GLU A 75 -8.56 -19.02 -21.35
C GLU A 75 -9.78 -19.92 -21.18
N THR A 76 -10.97 -19.32 -21.23
CA THR A 76 -12.19 -20.07 -21.52
C THR A 76 -12.01 -20.60 -22.94
N THR A 77 -11.49 -21.82 -23.05
CA THR A 77 -11.54 -22.62 -24.27
C THR A 77 -13.00 -22.72 -24.68
N ASP A 78 -13.35 -21.91 -25.67
CA ASP A 78 -14.51 -22.08 -26.52
C ASP A 78 -14.32 -23.41 -27.26
N ARG A 79 -14.88 -24.50 -26.71
CA ARG A 79 -15.19 -25.67 -27.53
C ARG A 79 -16.50 -25.36 -28.23
N GLY A 80 -16.37 -24.72 -29.39
CA GLY A 80 -17.40 -24.73 -30.42
C GLY A 80 -17.94 -26.14 -30.60
N SER A 81 -19.19 -26.32 -30.18
CA SER A 81 -20.03 -27.45 -30.56
C SER A 81 -20.29 -27.33 -32.06
N LYS A 82 -19.34 -27.81 -32.85
CA LYS A 82 -19.56 -28.13 -34.26
C LYS A 82 -20.16 -29.52 -34.33
N THR A 83 -21.37 -29.57 -34.89
CA THR A 83 -21.84 -30.59 -35.84
C THR A 83 -21.66 -32.06 -35.44
N SER A 84 -22.78 -32.71 -35.13
CA SER A 84 -23.21 -33.97 -35.77
C SER A 84 -24.71 -34.12 -35.57
#